data_AF-A0AAN8G958-F1
#
_entry.id   AF-A0AAN8G958-F1
#
_cell.length_a   1.000
_cell.length_b   1.000
_cell.length_c   1.000
_cell.angle_alpha   90.00
_cell.angle_beta   90.00
_cell.angle_gamma   90.00
#
_symmetry.space_group_name_H-M   'P 1'
#
loop_
_entity.id
_entity.type
_entity.pdbx_description
1 polymer ?
#
loop_
_entity_poly.entity_id
_entity_poly.type
_entity_poly.pdbx_seq_one_letter_code
_entity_poly.pdbx_strand_id
1 'polypeptide(L)'
;MTTSEPLDCQQVQMEIEMAAISLQRQKKNASVLFNQWNHHKNEDAFISTSVGERIWLTTHCLREAEVTKERILRVGTRYLLMVRLYQHMEKWGEASSFEKQVFYEFEREYAFGTEAIRNLIITQRDVLDIEIKDMKAVLAQQEREMKEGESITSTQVQRIVRKEIESFRQSEVDALKRNVEEHEAEIILLRRASGAKPTAEATEEQYRNEMDSESMEDGTRETADENRR
;
A
#
# COMPACT_ATOMS: atom_id res chain seq x y z
N MET A 1 31.62 -39.76 9.71
CA MET A 1 32.14 -38.95 10.83
C MET A 1 33.10 -37.95 10.23
N THR A 2 32.64 -36.72 9.98
CA THR A 2 33.52 -35.64 9.51
C THR A 2 34.34 -35.17 10.69
N THR A 3 35.62 -35.55 10.72
CA THR A 3 36.62 -34.97 11.61
C THR A 3 36.77 -33.50 11.24
N SER A 4 36.03 -32.64 11.93
CA SER A 4 36.30 -31.20 11.96
C SER A 4 37.73 -31.03 12.45
N GLU A 5 38.63 -30.56 11.60
CA GLU A 5 39.92 -30.07 12.09
C GLU A 5 39.68 -29.04 13.19
N PRO A 6 40.46 -29.08 14.29
CA PRO A 6 40.35 -28.08 15.33
C PRO A 6 40.69 -26.71 14.76
N LEU A 7 39.85 -25.71 15.07
CA LEU A 7 40.08 -24.31 14.68
C LEU A 7 41.40 -23.82 15.28
N ASP A 8 42.31 -23.37 14.43
CA ASP A 8 43.59 -22.80 14.85
C ASP A 8 43.46 -21.32 15.26
N CYS A 9 44.36 -20.86 16.13
CA CYS A 9 44.45 -19.50 16.64
C CYS A 9 44.45 -18.45 15.52
N GLN A 10 45.21 -18.71 14.44
CA GLN A 10 45.28 -17.82 13.27
C GLN A 10 43.94 -17.75 12.51
N GLN A 11 43.23 -18.88 12.39
CA GLN A 11 41.92 -18.91 11.75
C GLN A 11 40.91 -18.07 12.53
N VAL A 12 40.93 -18.13 13.86
CA VAL A 12 40.05 -17.31 14.71
C VAL A 12 40.38 -15.82 14.56
N GLN A 13 41.66 -15.43 14.53
CA GLN A 13 42.06 -14.04 14.29
C GLN A 13 41.56 -13.53 12.92
N MET A 14 41.77 -14.32 11.86
CA MET A 14 41.29 -13.98 10.52
C MET A 14 39.77 -13.80 10.50
N GLU A 15 39.03 -14.68 11.16
CA GLU A 15 37.57 -14.60 11.27
C GLU A 15 37.09 -13.35 12.03
N ILE A 16 37.82 -12.94 13.08
CA ILE A 16 37.56 -11.68 13.79
C ILE A 16 37.74 -10.49 12.84
N GLU A 17 38.83 -10.44 12.07
CA GLU A 17 39.08 -9.35 11.12
C GLU A 17 38.04 -9.31 10.00
N MET A 18 37.75 -10.46 9.40
CA MET A 18 36.75 -10.58 8.34
C MET A 18 35.37 -10.15 8.83
N ALA A 19 34.99 -10.51 10.07
CA ALA A 19 33.74 -10.05 10.67
C ALA A 19 33.73 -8.53 10.91
N ALA A 20 34.83 -7.93 11.39
CA ALA A 20 34.91 -6.48 11.57
C ALA A 20 34.79 -5.71 10.25
N ILE A 21 35.51 -6.15 9.21
CA ILE A 21 35.46 -5.57 7.87
C ILE A 21 34.05 -5.70 7.29
N SER A 22 33.44 -6.88 7.41
CA SER A 22 32.08 -7.13 6.95
C SER A 22 31.07 -6.23 7.67
N LEU A 23 31.23 -6.02 8.98
CA LEU A 23 30.38 -5.11 9.75
C LEU A 23 30.51 -3.66 9.28
N GLN A 24 31.73 -3.22 8.99
CA GLN A 24 31.96 -1.88 8.43
C GLN A 24 31.32 -1.72 7.05
N ARG A 25 31.30 -2.78 6.23
CA ARG A 25 30.55 -2.79 4.96
C ARG A 25 29.04 -2.66 5.20
N GLN A 26 28.48 -3.39 6.17
CA GLN A 26 27.05 -3.27 6.49
C GLN A 26 26.70 -1.87 7.02
N LYS A 27 27.58 -1.23 7.81
CA LYS A 27 27.42 0.18 8.23
C LYS A 27 27.30 1.11 7.03
N LYS A 28 28.17 0.96 6.03
CA LYS A 28 28.11 1.75 4.79
C LYS A 28 26.78 1.53 4.06
N ASN A 29 26.34 0.28 3.93
CA ASN A 29 25.05 -0.04 3.31
C ASN A 29 23.88 0.60 4.06
N ALA A 30 23.86 0.54 5.39
CA ALA A 30 22.83 1.18 6.21
C ALA A 30 22.79 2.70 5.99
N SER A 31 23.96 3.34 5.87
CA SER A 31 24.05 4.78 5.59
C SER A 31 23.52 5.14 4.19
N VAL A 32 23.81 4.30 3.19
CA VAL A 32 23.27 4.46 1.83
C VAL A 32 21.76 4.32 1.82
N LEU A 33 21.22 3.29 2.49
CA LEU A 33 19.77 3.08 2.60
C LEU A 33 19.07 4.26 3.28
N PHE A 34 19.64 4.79 4.36
CA PHE A 34 19.13 5.99 5.03
C PHE A 34 19.06 7.19 4.06
N ASN A 35 20.14 7.43 3.31
CA ASN A 35 20.18 8.54 2.36
C ASN A 35 19.18 8.34 1.22
N GLN A 36 19.08 7.12 0.67
CA GLN A 36 18.13 6.79 -0.39
C GLN A 36 16.69 6.96 0.08
N TRP A 37 16.35 6.43 1.25
CA TRP A 37 15.01 6.58 1.82
C TRP A 37 14.64 8.03 2.07
N ASN A 38 15.55 8.81 2.66
CA ASN A 38 15.33 10.24 2.88
C ASN A 38 15.22 11.02 1.57
N HIS A 39 15.93 10.61 0.52
CA HIS A 39 15.77 11.22 -0.79
C HIS A 39 14.38 10.91 -1.35
N HIS A 40 14.01 9.62 -1.43
CA HIS A 40 12.72 9.20 -1.99
C HIS A 40 11.53 9.84 -1.28
N LYS A 41 11.49 9.84 0.06
CA LYS A 41 10.33 10.36 0.79
C LYS A 41 10.12 11.87 0.68
N ASN A 42 11.19 12.61 0.35
CA ASN A 42 11.16 14.07 0.23
C ASN A 42 11.15 14.55 -1.23
N GLU A 43 11.18 13.64 -2.21
CA GLU A 43 11.24 14.00 -3.62
C GLU A 43 9.82 14.22 -4.17
N ASP A 44 9.60 15.39 -4.80
CA ASP A 44 8.31 15.71 -5.44
C ASP A 44 7.91 14.67 -6.49
N ALA A 45 8.91 14.11 -7.20
CA ALA A 45 8.70 13.04 -8.16
C ALA A 45 8.04 11.82 -7.48
N PHE A 46 8.54 11.40 -6.32
CA PHE A 46 7.96 10.28 -5.56
C PHE A 46 6.52 10.57 -5.14
N ILE A 47 6.23 11.77 -4.66
CA ILE A 47 4.86 12.18 -4.25
C ILE A 47 3.90 12.19 -5.45
N SER A 48 4.38 12.62 -6.62
CA SER A 48 3.58 12.66 -7.85
C SER A 48 3.36 11.30 -8.53
N THR A 49 4.15 10.29 -8.15
CA THR A 49 4.10 8.94 -8.71
C THR A 49 2.85 8.18 -8.25
N SER A 50 2.41 7.16 -9.00
CA SER A 50 1.24 6.36 -8.65
C SER A 50 1.38 5.68 -7.27
N VAL A 51 0.26 5.49 -6.57
CA VAL A 51 0.26 4.86 -5.24
C VAL A 51 0.90 3.46 -5.27
N GLY A 52 0.69 2.69 -6.34
CA GLY A 52 1.26 1.35 -6.50
C GLY A 52 2.79 1.35 -6.60
N GLU A 53 3.35 2.27 -7.37
CA GLU A 53 4.82 2.45 -7.47
C GLU A 53 5.42 2.94 -6.16
N ARG A 54 4.74 3.86 -5.45
CA ARG A 54 5.15 4.29 -4.11
C ARG A 54 5.18 3.14 -3.10
N ILE A 55 4.15 2.30 -3.11
CA ILE A 55 4.08 1.08 -2.28
C ILE A 55 5.23 0.13 -2.62
N TRP A 56 5.48 -0.11 -3.90
CA TRP A 56 6.56 -1.00 -4.35
C TRP A 56 7.93 -0.50 -3.87
N LEU A 57 8.25 0.78 -4.09
CA LEU A 57 9.49 1.41 -3.65
C LEU A 57 9.66 1.36 -2.12
N THR A 58 8.60 1.70 -1.37
CA THR A 58 8.62 1.69 0.10
C THR A 58 8.83 0.27 0.62
N THR A 59 8.16 -0.72 0.04
CA THR A 59 8.31 -2.14 0.40
C THR A 59 9.72 -2.64 0.11
N HIS A 60 10.30 -2.23 -1.02
CA HIS A 60 11.67 -2.58 -1.40
C HIS A 60 12.67 -2.01 -0.39
N CYS A 61 12.60 -0.70 -0.10
CA CYS A 61 13.46 -0.04 0.90
C CYS A 61 13.32 -0.69 2.29
N LEU A 62 12.08 -0.98 2.70
CA LEU A 62 11.79 -1.65 3.97
C LEU A 62 12.46 -3.02 4.05
N ARG A 63 12.34 -3.83 3.00
CA ARG A 63 12.97 -5.15 2.95
C ARG A 63 14.48 -5.06 3.05
N GLU A 64 15.10 -4.12 2.33
CA GLU A 64 16.54 -3.91 2.37
C GLU A 64 17.02 -3.44 3.74
N ALA A 65 16.27 -2.56 4.41
CA ALA A 65 16.55 -2.10 5.76
C ALA A 65 16.47 -3.25 6.79
N GLU A 66 15.42 -4.07 6.74
CA GLU A 66 15.26 -5.23 7.61
C GLU A 66 16.40 -6.26 7.41
N VAL A 67 16.75 -6.57 6.15
CA VAL A 67 17.86 -7.49 5.83
C VAL A 67 19.21 -6.92 6.30
N THR A 68 19.43 -5.62 6.12
CA THR A 68 20.67 -4.98 6.56
C THR A 68 20.80 -4.98 8.08
N LYS A 69 19.71 -4.71 8.80
CA LYS A 69 19.65 -4.80 10.26
C LYS A 69 20.01 -6.21 10.74
N GLU A 70 19.39 -7.23 10.13
CA GLU A 70 19.68 -8.63 10.47
C GLU A 70 21.15 -8.99 10.21
N ARG A 71 21.72 -8.56 9.07
CA ARG A 71 23.13 -8.79 8.73
C ARG A 71 24.07 -8.15 9.74
N ILE A 72 23.80 -6.92 10.17
CA ILE A 72 24.59 -6.23 11.21
C ILE A 72 24.58 -7.04 12.50
N LEU A 73 23.40 -7.48 12.96
CA LEU A 73 23.27 -8.27 14.17
C LEU A 73 23.98 -9.63 14.04
N ARG A 74 23.84 -10.31 12.91
CA ARG A 74 24.46 -11.62 12.66
C ARG A 74 25.98 -11.52 12.62
N VAL A 75 26.53 -10.59 11.84
CA VAL A 75 27.98 -10.38 11.71
C VAL A 75 28.57 -9.88 13.02
N GLY A 76 27.90 -8.94 13.68
CA GLY A 76 28.30 -8.43 14.99
C GLY A 76 28.33 -9.51 16.07
N THR A 77 27.33 -10.39 16.10
CA THR A 77 27.31 -11.54 17.02
C THR A 77 28.45 -12.50 16.70
N ARG A 78 28.71 -12.80 15.42
CA ARG A 78 29.85 -13.63 15.00
C ARG A 78 31.17 -13.06 15.49
N TYR A 79 31.40 -11.74 15.33
CA TYR A 79 32.60 -11.07 15.83
C TYR A 79 32.76 -11.29 17.34
N LEU A 80 31.72 -11.01 18.13
CA LEU A 80 31.76 -11.13 19.59
C LEU A 80 32.00 -12.57 20.05
N LEU A 81 31.40 -13.54 19.37
CA LEU A 81 31.63 -14.96 19.63
C LEU A 81 33.07 -15.38 19.32
N MET A 82 33.64 -14.93 18.20
CA MET A 82 35.02 -15.24 17.84
C MET A 82 36.02 -14.60 18.79
N VAL A 83 35.79 -13.36 19.22
CA VAL A 83 36.57 -12.72 20.28
C VAL A 83 36.50 -13.53 21.58
N ARG A 84 35.31 -14.04 21.94
CA ARG A 84 35.16 -14.85 23.14
C ARG A 84 35.83 -16.21 23.02
N LEU A 85 35.80 -16.83 21.85
CA LEU A 85 36.52 -18.07 21.55
C LEU A 85 38.03 -17.84 21.67
N TYR A 86 38.54 -16.75 21.11
CA TYR A 86 39.96 -16.40 21.19
C TYR A 86 40.43 -16.18 22.64
N GLN A 87 39.62 -15.49 23.46
CA GLN A 87 39.87 -15.36 24.91
C GLN A 87 39.82 -16.71 25.64
N HIS A 88 39.03 -17.68 25.15
CA HIS A 88 39.02 -19.02 25.70
C HIS A 88 40.32 -19.73 25.35
N MET A 89 40.73 -19.77 24.09
CA MET A 89 41.99 -20.39 23.65
C MET A 89 43.21 -19.88 24.45
N GLU A 90 43.28 -18.58 24.71
CA GLU A 90 44.31 -17.97 25.57
C GLU A 90 44.32 -18.56 26.99
N LYS A 91 43.15 -18.72 27.62
CA LYS A 91 43.04 -19.27 28.98
C LYS A 91 43.49 -20.73 29.07
N TRP A 92 43.37 -21.48 27.98
CA TRP A 92 43.78 -22.88 27.91
C TRP A 92 45.22 -23.05 27.41
N GLY A 93 45.92 -21.94 27.12
CA GLY A 93 47.30 -21.97 26.64
C GLY A 93 47.45 -22.31 25.15
N GLU A 94 46.34 -22.34 24.40
CA GLU A 94 46.31 -22.61 22.96
C GLU A 94 46.61 -21.35 22.13
N ALA A 95 46.59 -20.17 22.75
CA ALA A 95 46.93 -18.89 22.12
C ALA A 95 47.89 -18.09 23.00
N SER A 96 48.86 -17.41 22.38
CA SER A 96 49.81 -16.57 23.09
C SER A 96 49.18 -15.23 23.50
N SER A 97 49.36 -14.84 24.77
CA SER A 97 48.93 -13.54 25.27
C SER A 97 49.69 -12.39 24.61
N PHE A 98 50.94 -12.61 24.22
CA PHE A 98 51.75 -11.63 23.49
C PHE A 98 51.21 -11.40 22.08
N GLU A 99 50.92 -12.47 21.33
CA GLU A 99 50.34 -12.37 19.98
C GLU A 99 48.97 -11.70 20.01
N LYS A 100 48.16 -12.00 21.02
CA LYS A 100 46.90 -11.30 21.26
C LYS A 100 47.13 -9.80 21.43
N GLN A 101 48.06 -9.39 22.27
CA GLN A 101 48.30 -7.98 22.53
C GLN A 101 48.68 -7.26 21.23
N VAL A 102 49.63 -7.83 20.46
CA VAL A 102 50.02 -7.30 19.14
C VAL A 102 48.82 -7.22 18.20
N PHE A 103 47.97 -8.26 18.15
CA PHE A 103 46.79 -8.29 17.30
C PHE A 103 45.77 -7.20 17.64
N TYR A 104 45.52 -6.92 18.92
CA TYR A 104 44.57 -5.87 19.35
C TYR A 104 45.16 -4.46 19.28
N GLU A 105 46.47 -4.30 19.40
CA GLU A 105 47.16 -3.00 19.30
C GLU A 105 47.39 -2.56 17.85
N PHE A 106 47.26 -3.47 16.88
CA PHE A 106 47.37 -3.13 15.46
C PHE A 106 46.35 -2.06 15.06
N GLU A 107 46.86 -0.94 14.55
CA GLU A 107 46.06 0.21 14.15
C GLU A 107 45.21 -0.11 12.91
N ARG A 108 43.92 0.23 12.98
CA ARG A 108 42.94 -0.08 11.93
C ARG A 108 42.10 1.15 11.63
N GLU A 109 41.74 1.32 10.35
CA GLU A 109 40.86 2.41 9.89
C GLU A 109 39.36 2.16 10.19
N TYR A 110 39.03 1.04 10.83
CA TYR A 110 37.67 0.62 11.12
C TYR A 110 37.51 0.27 12.59
N ALA A 111 36.25 0.31 13.06
CA ALA A 111 35.93 -0.03 14.45
C ALA A 111 36.41 -1.45 14.76
N PHE A 112 37.22 -1.58 15.81
CA PHE A 112 37.79 -2.84 16.25
C PHE A 112 37.83 -2.89 17.78
N GLY A 113 37.75 -4.11 18.33
CA GLY A 113 37.61 -4.34 19.75
C GLY A 113 36.14 -4.42 20.18
N THR A 114 35.91 -5.15 21.27
CA THR A 114 34.57 -5.51 21.75
C THR A 114 33.66 -4.30 21.95
N GLU A 115 34.16 -3.25 22.58
CA GLU A 115 33.35 -2.07 22.92
C GLU A 115 33.01 -1.23 21.67
N ALA A 116 33.99 -0.98 20.80
CA ALA A 116 33.76 -0.24 19.55
C ALA A 116 32.76 -0.97 18.65
N ILE A 117 32.88 -2.30 18.53
CA ILE A 117 31.96 -3.12 17.75
C ILE A 117 30.57 -3.16 18.38
N ARG A 118 30.48 -3.28 19.71
CA ARG A 118 29.20 -3.25 20.43
C ARG A 118 28.46 -1.93 20.20
N ASN A 119 29.16 -0.81 20.34
CA ASN A 119 28.58 0.52 20.12
C ASN A 119 28.18 0.73 18.67
N LEU A 120 28.97 0.22 17.72
CA LEU A 120 28.60 0.22 16.31
C LEU A 120 27.31 -0.56 16.06
N ILE A 121 27.18 -1.78 16.58
CA ILE A 121 25.98 -2.61 16.42
C ILE A 121 24.75 -1.89 16.99
N ILE A 122 24.84 -1.37 18.22
CA ILE A 122 23.72 -0.68 18.88
C ILE A 122 23.31 0.55 18.08
N THR A 123 24.27 1.41 17.72
CA THR A 123 24.00 2.65 16.99
C THR A 123 23.32 2.36 15.65
N GLN A 124 23.86 1.41 14.87
CA GLN A 124 23.31 1.10 13.55
C GLN A 124 21.95 0.39 13.64
N ARG A 125 21.76 -0.46 14.65
CA ARG A 125 20.44 -1.06 14.94
C ARG A 125 19.41 0.02 15.20
N ASP A 126 19.71 0.98 16.06
CA ASP A 126 18.78 2.02 16.48
C ASP A 126 18.40 2.95 15.33
N VAL A 127 19.37 3.35 14.52
CA VAL A 127 19.11 4.10 13.28
C VAL A 127 18.18 3.31 12.37
N LEU A 128 18.49 2.04 12.07
CA LEU A 128 17.65 1.23 11.21
C LEU A 128 16.26 0.97 11.79
N ASP A 129 16.12 0.86 13.11
CA ASP A 129 14.81 0.70 13.75
C ASP A 129 13.93 1.93 13.60
N ILE A 130 14.52 3.13 13.69
CA ILE A 130 13.82 4.38 13.43
C ILE A 130 13.35 4.44 11.97
N GLU A 131 14.24 4.14 11.02
CA GLU A 131 13.91 4.18 9.58
C GLU A 131 12.87 3.11 9.19
N ILE A 132 12.99 1.89 9.71
CA ILE A 132 12.01 0.82 9.47
C ILE A 132 10.63 1.24 9.99
N LYS A 133 10.57 1.92 11.15
CA LYS A 133 9.31 2.41 11.70
C LYS A 133 8.71 3.51 10.82
N ASP A 134 9.54 4.42 10.31
CA ASP A 134 9.14 5.47 9.36
C ASP A 134 8.58 4.86 8.07
N MET A 135 9.33 3.93 7.44
CA MET A 135 8.90 3.22 6.24
C MET A 135 7.58 2.48 6.44
N LYS A 136 7.37 1.82 7.59
CA LYS A 136 6.11 1.14 7.92
C LYS A 136 4.94 2.11 8.06
N ALA A 137 5.18 3.29 8.65
CA ALA A 137 4.14 4.32 8.77
C ALA A 137 3.74 4.87 7.40
N VAL A 138 4.72 5.14 6.53
CA VAL A 138 4.48 5.60 5.15
C VAL A 138 3.75 4.53 4.34
N LEU A 139 4.17 3.27 4.43
CA LEU A 139 3.49 2.16 3.74
C LEU A 139 2.02 2.03 4.17
N ALA A 140 1.74 2.09 5.47
CA ALA A 140 0.37 2.04 5.99
C ALA A 140 -0.49 3.25 5.57
N GLN A 141 0.12 4.40 5.30
CA GLN A 141 -0.56 5.56 4.72
C GLN A 141 -0.90 5.31 3.24
N GLN A 142 0.07 4.84 2.45
CA GLN A 142 -0.12 4.53 1.03
C GLN A 142 -1.16 3.42 0.80
N GLU A 143 -1.17 2.38 1.64
CA GLU A 143 -2.17 1.31 1.57
C GLU A 143 -3.59 1.80 1.86
N ARG A 144 -3.75 2.80 2.74
CA ARG A 144 -5.04 3.44 3.00
C ARG A 144 -5.48 4.27 1.80
N GLU A 145 -4.59 5.07 1.22
CA GLU A 145 -4.85 5.85 0.00
C GLU A 145 -5.30 4.96 -1.16
N MET A 146 -4.67 3.79 -1.34
CA MET A 146 -5.05 2.83 -2.37
C MET A 146 -6.48 2.30 -2.15
N LYS A 147 -6.81 1.87 -0.93
CA LYS A 147 -8.14 1.36 -0.57
C LYS A 147 -9.23 2.42 -0.70
N GLU A 148 -8.93 3.66 -0.31
CA GLU A 148 -9.86 4.78 -0.43
C GLU A 148 -10.10 5.15 -1.90
N GLY A 149 -9.05 5.17 -2.74
CA GLY A 149 -9.17 5.37 -4.19
C GLY A 149 -9.98 4.28 -4.92
N GLU A 150 -9.85 3.02 -4.49
CA GLU A 150 -10.68 1.91 -4.97
C GLU A 150 -12.15 2.03 -4.52
N SER A 151 -12.41 2.60 -3.33
CA SER A 151 -13.77 2.79 -2.82
C SER A 151 -14.55 3.87 -3.58
N ILE A 152 -13.85 4.85 -4.17
CA ILE A 152 -14.44 5.98 -4.90
C ILE A 152 -14.88 5.56 -6.32
N THR A 153 -14.29 4.53 -6.91
CA THR A 153 -14.25 4.39 -8.38
C THR A 153 -15.46 3.72 -9.05
N SER A 154 -16.37 3.06 -8.32
CA SER A 154 -17.54 2.44 -8.97
C SER A 154 -18.87 2.78 -8.30
N THR A 155 -19.02 2.50 -7.01
CA THR A 155 -20.32 2.69 -6.33
C THR A 155 -20.60 4.15 -5.98
N GLN A 156 -19.57 4.97 -5.74
CA GLN A 156 -19.76 6.40 -5.49
C GLN A 156 -19.98 7.18 -6.79
N VAL A 157 -19.22 6.90 -7.85
CA VAL A 157 -19.47 7.48 -9.19
C VAL A 157 -20.87 7.11 -9.69
N GLN A 158 -21.29 5.83 -9.60
CA GLN A 158 -22.65 5.44 -9.96
C GLN A 158 -23.72 6.16 -9.12
N ARG A 159 -23.45 6.41 -7.84
CA ARG A 159 -24.40 7.12 -6.97
C ARG A 159 -24.48 8.60 -7.29
N ILE A 160 -23.36 9.25 -7.60
CA ILE A 160 -23.30 10.66 -8.00
C ILE A 160 -24.01 10.83 -9.34
N VAL A 161 -23.66 10.01 -10.34
CA VAL A 161 -24.31 10.02 -11.66
C VAL A 161 -25.80 9.74 -11.54
N ARG A 162 -26.22 8.77 -10.72
CA ARG A 162 -27.65 8.48 -10.52
C ARG A 162 -28.38 9.68 -9.89
N LYS A 163 -27.81 10.31 -8.87
CA LYS A 163 -28.38 11.51 -8.23
C LYS A 163 -28.47 12.69 -9.19
N GLU A 164 -27.47 12.91 -10.03
CA GLU A 164 -27.49 13.97 -11.04
C GLU A 164 -28.56 13.70 -12.10
N ILE A 165 -28.67 12.46 -12.60
CA ILE A 165 -29.72 12.06 -13.56
C ILE A 165 -31.12 12.26 -12.95
N GLU A 166 -31.32 11.87 -11.69
CA GLU A 166 -32.60 12.08 -10.99
C GLU A 166 -32.92 13.56 -10.80
N SER A 167 -31.92 14.38 -10.45
CA SER A 167 -32.11 15.83 -10.32
C SER A 167 -32.46 16.50 -11.64
N PHE A 168 -31.86 16.04 -12.74
CA PHE A 168 -32.13 16.57 -14.08
C PHE A 168 -33.54 16.19 -14.56
N ARG A 169 -33.93 14.92 -14.38
CA ARG A 169 -35.29 14.45 -14.69
C ARG A 169 -36.35 15.18 -13.88
N GLN A 170 -36.10 15.41 -12.60
CA GLN A 170 -37.05 16.13 -11.74
C GLN A 170 -37.23 17.58 -12.22
N SER A 171 -36.14 18.25 -12.60
CA SER A 171 -36.20 19.61 -13.16
C SER A 171 -36.96 19.67 -14.48
N GLU A 172 -36.79 18.69 -15.37
CA GLU A 172 -37.54 18.62 -16.64
C GLU A 172 -39.02 18.35 -16.41
N VAL A 173 -39.35 17.43 -15.50
CA VAL A 173 -40.74 17.12 -15.13
C VAL A 173 -41.43 18.34 -14.52
N ASP A 174 -40.73 19.09 -13.66
CA ASP A 174 -41.30 20.29 -13.03
C ASP A 174 -41.46 21.44 -14.05
N ALA A 175 -40.59 21.53 -15.05
CA ALA A 175 -40.74 22.47 -16.16
C ALA A 175 -41.92 22.09 -17.08
N LEU A 176 -42.06 20.80 -17.41
CA LEU A 176 -43.18 20.29 -18.20
C LEU A 176 -44.51 20.48 -17.48
N LYS A 177 -44.57 20.25 -16.17
CA LYS A 177 -45.77 20.50 -15.37
C LYS A 177 -46.21 21.96 -15.42
N ARG A 178 -45.26 22.91 -15.27
CA ARG A 178 -45.58 24.34 -15.39
C ARG A 178 -46.12 24.70 -16.77
N ASN A 179 -45.53 24.15 -17.84
CA ASN A 179 -46.02 24.38 -19.19
C ASN A 179 -47.42 23.78 -19.42
N VAL A 180 -47.70 22.61 -18.85
CA VAL A 180 -49.04 22.01 -18.90
C VAL A 180 -50.05 22.88 -18.14
N GLU A 181 -49.73 23.34 -16.94
CA GLU A 181 -50.58 24.25 -16.15
C GLU A 181 -50.85 25.57 -16.90
N GLU A 182 -49.84 26.11 -17.58
CA GLU A 182 -49.96 27.33 -18.38
C GLU A 182 -50.86 27.10 -19.61
N HIS A 183 -50.67 26.00 -20.33
CA HIS A 183 -51.53 25.63 -21.45
C HIS A 183 -52.96 25.29 -21.03
N GLU A 184 -53.16 24.66 -19.88
CA GLU A 184 -54.50 24.42 -19.33
C GLU A 184 -55.21 25.73 -18.98
N ALA A 185 -54.50 26.69 -18.37
CA ALA A 185 -55.03 28.01 -18.09
C ALA A 185 -55.40 28.77 -19.37
N GLU A 186 -54.55 28.68 -20.40
CA GLU A 186 -54.80 29.26 -21.72
C GLU A 186 -56.02 28.62 -22.41
N ILE A 187 -56.14 27.29 -22.37
CA ILE A 187 -57.31 26.56 -22.89
C ILE A 187 -58.59 26.98 -22.16
N ILE A 188 -58.56 27.17 -20.84
CA ILE A 188 -59.72 27.65 -20.07
C ILE A 188 -60.10 29.07 -20.51
N LEU A 189 -59.13 29.96 -20.72
CA LEU A 189 -59.38 31.33 -21.20
C LEU A 189 -59.94 31.35 -22.62
N LEU A 190 -59.38 30.56 -23.54
CA LEU A 190 -59.85 30.42 -24.93
C LEU A 190 -61.24 29.78 -25.00
N ARG A 191 -61.55 28.79 -24.14
CA ARG A 191 -62.89 28.21 -24.00
C ARG A 191 -63.91 29.23 -23.51
N ARG A 192 -63.53 30.10 -22.55
CA ARG A 192 -64.39 31.19 -22.08
C ARG A 192 -64.63 32.25 -23.16
N ALA A 193 -63.61 32.59 -23.95
CA ALA A 193 -63.70 33.55 -25.04
C ALA A 193 -64.52 33.04 -26.24
N SER A 194 -64.50 31.73 -26.50
CA SER A 194 -65.24 31.10 -27.60
C SER A 194 -66.70 30.72 -27.27
N GLY A 195 -67.14 30.91 -26.02
CA GLY A 195 -68.52 30.58 -25.60
C GLY A 195 -68.82 29.07 -25.53
N ALA A 196 -67.80 28.21 -25.57
CA ALA A 196 -67.98 26.77 -25.45
C ALA A 196 -68.24 26.39 -23.98
N LYS A 197 -69.44 25.86 -23.70
CA LYS A 197 -69.75 25.24 -22.39
C LYS A 197 -68.90 23.99 -22.17
N PRO A 198 -68.51 23.68 -20.93
CA PRO A 198 -67.79 22.43 -20.63
C PRO A 198 -68.73 21.24 -20.80
N THR A 199 -68.48 20.38 -21.79
CA THR A 199 -68.98 19.01 -21.78
C THR A 199 -68.15 18.23 -20.76
N ALA A 200 -68.69 18.13 -19.54
CA ALA A 200 -68.13 17.32 -18.47
C ALA A 200 -68.30 15.79 -18.68
N GLU A 201 -68.67 15.34 -19.89
CA GLU A 201 -69.02 13.93 -20.15
C GLU A 201 -68.05 13.21 -21.11
N ALA A 202 -66.98 13.84 -21.60
CA ALA A 202 -66.13 13.21 -22.62
C ALA A 202 -64.85 12.52 -22.11
N THR A 203 -64.59 12.44 -20.80
CA THR A 203 -63.36 11.82 -20.27
C THR A 203 -63.56 10.56 -19.43
N GLU A 204 -64.78 10.27 -18.95
CA GLU A 204 -65.06 8.98 -18.29
C GLU A 204 -65.48 7.85 -19.26
N GLU A 205 -65.92 8.18 -20.48
CA GLU A 205 -66.35 7.17 -21.46
C GLU A 205 -65.19 6.64 -22.32
N GLN A 206 -64.07 7.39 -22.42
CA GLN A 206 -62.90 6.95 -23.17
C GLN A 206 -61.95 6.06 -22.35
N TYR A 207 -61.93 6.18 -21.02
CA TYR A 207 -61.22 5.24 -20.12
C TYR A 207 -62.02 3.98 -19.78
N ARG A 208 -63.32 3.94 -20.07
CA ARG A 208 -64.14 2.72 -19.95
C ARG A 208 -64.11 1.87 -21.23
N ASN A 209 -63.94 2.48 -22.40
CA ASN A 209 -63.88 1.76 -23.68
C ASN A 209 -62.50 1.18 -24.05
N GLU A 210 -61.41 1.60 -23.40
CA GLU A 210 -60.08 0.97 -23.60
C GLU A 210 -59.83 -0.24 -22.69
N MET A 211 -60.60 -0.43 -21.61
CA MET A 211 -60.52 -1.67 -20.81
C MET A 211 -61.35 -2.84 -21.37
N ASP A 212 -62.31 -2.59 -22.27
CA ASP A 212 -63.16 -3.62 -22.87
C ASP A 212 -62.67 -4.08 -24.27
N SER A 213 -61.54 -3.55 -24.77
CA SER A 213 -60.95 -3.93 -26.06
C SER A 213 -59.62 -4.71 -25.96
N GLU A 214 -59.14 -5.01 -24.75
CA GLU A 214 -57.97 -5.88 -24.52
C GLU A 214 -58.34 -7.28 -23.98
N SER A 215 -59.58 -7.73 -24.18
CA SER A 215 -59.97 -9.13 -24.05
C SER A 215 -60.32 -9.74 -25.40
N MET A 216 -59.31 -10.11 -26.18
CA MET A 216 -59.30 -11.21 -27.17
C MET A 216 -58.08 -11.04 -28.07
N GLU A 217 -56.94 -11.61 -27.67
CA GLU A 217 -56.10 -12.39 -28.57
C GLU A 217 -55.22 -13.31 -27.73
N ASP A 218 -55.83 -14.44 -27.37
CA ASP A 218 -55.16 -15.71 -27.11
C ASP A 218 -54.53 -16.18 -28.44
N GLY A 219 -53.26 -16.57 -28.40
CA GLY A 219 -52.47 -16.81 -29.60
C GLY A 219 -51.08 -17.37 -29.36
N THR A 220 -50.99 -18.43 -28.55
CA THR A 220 -50.08 -19.58 -28.74
C THR A 220 -48.78 -19.37 -29.55
N ARG A 221 -47.62 -19.46 -28.89
CA ARG A 221 -46.54 -20.33 -29.37
C ARG A 221 -45.51 -20.71 -28.29
N GLU A 222 -45.73 -21.91 -27.81
CA GLU A 222 -44.78 -22.84 -27.22
C GLU A 222 -43.67 -23.21 -28.23
N THR A 223 -42.42 -23.32 -27.73
CA THR A 223 -41.34 -24.31 -28.00
C THR A 223 -39.99 -23.62 -27.72
N ALA A 224 -39.32 -23.92 -26.61
CA ALA A 224 -38.39 -25.05 -26.41
C ALA A 224 -37.03 -24.83 -27.11
N ASP A 225 -36.00 -24.56 -26.31
CA ASP A 225 -34.68 -25.25 -26.32
C ASP A 225 -33.80 -24.56 -25.26
N GLU A 226 -33.51 -25.20 -24.13
CA GLU A 226 -32.61 -26.36 -23.95
C GLU A 226 -31.12 -25.94 -23.89
N ASN A 227 -30.58 -26.03 -22.67
CA ASN A 227 -29.22 -26.40 -22.31
C ASN A 227 -28.07 -26.20 -23.31
N ARG A 228 -27.06 -25.44 -22.87
CA ARG A 228 -25.64 -25.84 -22.80
C ARG A 228 -24.93 -24.86 -21.86
N ARG A 229 -24.51 -25.32 -20.69
CA ARG A 229 -23.12 -25.71 -20.37
C ARG A 229 -22.12 -24.59 -20.59
#